data_AF-A0A3D0RUU2-F1
#
_entry.id   AF-A0A3D0RUU2-F1
#
_cell.length_a   1.000
_cell.length_b   1.000
_cell.length_c   1.000
_cell.angle_alpha   90.00
_cell.angle_beta   90.00
_cell.angle_gamma   90.00
#
_symmetry.space_group_name_H-M   'P 1'
#
loop_
_entity.id
_entity.type
_entity.pdbx_description
1 polymer ?
#
loop_
_entity_poly.entity_id
_entity_poly.type
_entity_poly.pdbx_seq_one_letter_code
_entity_poly.pdbx_strand_id
1 'polypeptide(L)'
;MKEERGNMKTLDLKKQFKYLYQPSAKKIEAVQVPNLQFVMIDGAIEKGQAPGTSPGFAKATETLYSLCYTLKFMLKKREKNAIDYPVMALEGLWWVEDGFFDIKVKDNWFYTLMIMKPE
;
A
#
# COMPACT_ATOMS: atom_id res chain seq x y z
N MET A 1 -20.78 -14.22 -33.91
CA MET A 1 -20.34 -14.89 -32.67
C MET A 1 -20.30 -13.83 -31.59
N LYS A 2 -21.15 -13.91 -30.56
CA LYS A 2 -21.11 -12.98 -29.42
C LYS A 2 -20.00 -13.49 -28.50
N GLU A 3 -18.89 -12.76 -28.41
CA GLU A 3 -17.87 -13.03 -27.40
C GLU A 3 -18.52 -12.91 -26.02
N GLU A 4 -18.49 -14.01 -25.26
CA GLU A 4 -18.81 -13.98 -23.83
C GLU A 4 -17.82 -12.99 -23.17
N ARG A 5 -18.30 -11.79 -22.83
CA ARG A 5 -17.58 -10.90 -21.93
C ARG A 5 -17.31 -11.70 -20.65
N GLY A 6 -16.05 -12.08 -20.42
CA GLY A 6 -15.64 -12.85 -19.26
C GLY A 6 -16.16 -12.16 -17.99
N ASN A 7 -16.85 -12.93 -17.15
CA ASN A 7 -17.49 -12.42 -15.94
C ASN A 7 -16.44 -11.73 -15.03
N MET A 8 -16.66 -10.46 -14.69
CA MET A 8 -15.73 -9.67 -13.88
C MET A 8 -15.78 -10.12 -12.41
N LYS A 9 -14.62 -10.39 -11.81
CA LYS A 9 -14.52 -10.79 -10.40
C LYS A 9 -14.23 -9.57 -9.53
N THR A 10 -15.11 -9.27 -8.58
CA THR A 10 -14.85 -8.25 -7.56
C THR A 10 -14.22 -8.90 -6.32
N LEU A 11 -13.04 -8.44 -5.91
CA LEU A 11 -12.34 -8.89 -4.72
C LEU A 11 -12.57 -7.93 -3.55
N ASP A 12 -12.80 -8.49 -2.37
CA ASP A 12 -12.80 -7.76 -1.11
C ASP A 12 -11.59 -8.21 -0.28
N LEU A 13 -10.44 -7.60 -0.57
CA LEU A 13 -9.17 -7.94 0.06
C LEU A 13 -9.15 -7.54 1.56
N LYS A 14 -9.86 -6.47 1.95
CA LYS A 14 -10.00 -6.09 3.37
C LYS A 14 -10.75 -7.16 4.15
N LYS A 15 -11.80 -7.74 3.57
CA LYS A 15 -12.52 -8.86 4.19
C LYS A 15 -11.68 -10.14 4.20
N GLN A 16 -10.96 -10.43 3.11
CA GLN A 16 -10.08 -11.59 3.02
C GLN A 16 -8.95 -11.55 4.07
N PHE A 17 -8.35 -10.38 4.29
CA PHE A 17 -7.26 -10.16 5.24
C PHE A 17 -7.70 -9.39 6.48
N LYS A 18 -8.96 -9.57 6.91
CA LYS A 18 -9.56 -8.83 8.03
C LYS A 18 -8.72 -8.84 9.31
N TYR A 19 -8.08 -9.97 9.60
CA TYR A 19 -7.23 -10.14 10.78
C TYR A 19 -5.97 -9.26 10.76
N LEU A 20 -5.53 -8.78 9.59
CA LEU A 20 -4.42 -7.81 9.45
C LEU A 20 -4.90 -6.36 9.50
N TYR A 21 -6.11 -6.09 9.03
CA TYR A 21 -6.64 -4.73 8.87
C TYR A 21 -7.62 -4.28 9.97
N GLN A 22 -8.03 -5.19 10.85
CA GLN A 22 -8.94 -4.89 11.96
C GLN A 22 -8.46 -5.56 13.27
N PRO A 23 -7.28 -5.19 13.79
CA PRO A 23 -6.78 -5.72 15.06
C PRO A 23 -7.62 -5.24 16.24
N SER A 24 -7.65 -6.02 17.32
CA SER A 24 -8.30 -5.61 18.57
C SER A 24 -7.44 -4.61 19.34
N ALA A 25 -8.03 -3.50 19.78
CA ALA A 25 -7.36 -2.57 20.70
C ALA A 25 -7.21 -3.11 22.15
N LYS A 26 -7.79 -4.29 22.45
CA LYS A 26 -7.88 -4.83 23.82
C LYS A 26 -6.81 -5.86 24.15
N LYS A 27 -6.15 -6.44 23.14
CA LYS A 27 -5.19 -7.51 23.32
C LYS A 27 -4.12 -7.48 22.25
N ILE A 28 -2.94 -7.95 22.63
CA ILE A 28 -1.84 -8.23 21.71
C ILE A 28 -2.08 -9.61 21.10
N GLU A 29 -1.90 -9.72 19.79
CA GLU A 29 -2.08 -10.96 19.05
C GLU A 29 -0.87 -11.21 18.16
N ALA A 30 -0.35 -12.44 18.18
CA ALA A 30 0.58 -12.90 17.16
C ALA A 30 -0.22 -13.20 15.89
N VAL A 31 0.22 -12.67 14.75
CA VAL A 31 -0.43 -12.88 13.45
C VAL A 31 0.58 -13.46 12.47
N GLN A 32 0.12 -14.38 11.62
CA GLN A 32 0.89 -14.87 10.48
C GLN A 32 0.52 -14.05 9.26
N VAL A 33 1.46 -13.27 8.73
CA VAL A 33 1.27 -12.53 7.50
C VAL A 33 1.71 -13.42 6.33
N PRO A 34 0.85 -13.69 5.33
CA PRO A 34 1.23 -14.44 4.14
C PRO A 34 2.08 -13.57 3.20
N ASN A 35 2.67 -14.18 2.18
CA ASN A 35 3.28 -13.41 1.10
C ASN A 35 2.19 -12.64 0.34
N LEU A 36 2.39 -11.33 0.21
CA LEU A 36 1.43 -10.41 -0.39
C LEU A 36 2.15 -9.56 -1.45
N GLN A 37 1.39 -9.08 -2.42
CA GLN A 37 1.90 -8.31 -3.54
C GLN A 37 1.62 -6.82 -3.32
N PHE A 38 2.60 -5.97 -3.56
CA PHE A 38 2.47 -4.53 -3.34
C PHE A 38 3.04 -3.74 -4.50
N VAL A 39 2.46 -2.56 -4.71
CA VAL A 39 3.16 -1.47 -5.40
C VAL A 39 3.90 -0.70 -4.32
N MET A 40 5.18 -0.40 -4.55
CA MET A 40 6.06 0.18 -3.55
C MET A 40 6.81 1.39 -4.10
N ILE A 41 7.14 2.34 -3.24
CA ILE A 41 8.04 3.45 -3.53
C ILE A 41 8.90 3.75 -2.31
N ASP A 42 10.21 3.78 -2.52
CA ASP A 42 11.20 4.10 -1.49
C ASP A 42 11.47 5.60 -1.45
N GLY A 43 11.90 6.08 -0.28
CA GLY A 43 12.36 7.45 -0.12
C GLY A 43 12.95 7.71 1.26
N ALA A 44 13.29 8.98 1.48
CA ALA A 44 13.77 9.49 2.76
C ALA A 44 13.09 10.83 3.04
N ILE A 45 12.94 11.17 4.32
CA ILE A 45 12.46 12.50 4.72
C ILE A 45 13.60 13.50 4.52
N GLU A 46 13.30 14.63 3.88
CA GLU A 46 14.30 15.68 3.67
C GLU A 46 14.73 16.32 5.00
N LYS A 47 15.96 16.80 5.03
CA LYS A 47 16.53 17.49 6.19
C LYS A 47 15.61 18.62 6.69
N GLY A 48 15.39 18.66 8.00
CA GLY A 48 14.52 19.63 8.66
C GLY A 48 13.01 19.42 8.45
N GLN A 49 12.60 18.34 7.76
CA GLN A 49 11.20 18.03 7.51
C GLN A 49 10.67 16.91 8.40
N ALA A 50 9.35 16.75 8.37
CA ALA A 50 8.63 15.61 8.89
C ALA A 50 7.84 14.96 7.74
N PRO A 51 7.38 13.70 7.86
CA PRO A 51 6.49 13.09 6.87
C PRO A 51 5.29 13.98 6.48
N GLY A 52 4.71 14.71 7.43
CA GLY A 52 3.58 15.60 7.19
C GLY A 52 3.92 16.93 6.49
N THR A 53 5.20 17.30 6.37
CA THR A 53 5.64 18.56 5.74
C THR A 53 6.61 18.36 4.57
N SER A 54 7.12 17.14 4.40
CA SER A 54 8.02 16.71 3.35
C SER A 54 7.34 16.75 1.97
N PRO A 55 7.80 17.61 1.03
CA PRO A 55 7.28 17.63 -0.34
C PRO A 55 7.56 16.31 -1.08
N GLY A 56 8.73 15.70 -0.85
CA GLY A 56 9.11 14.41 -1.43
C GLY A 56 8.21 13.28 -0.97
N PHE A 57 7.90 13.20 0.34
CA PHE A 57 6.97 12.22 0.89
C PHE A 57 5.55 12.40 0.33
N ALA A 58 5.08 13.64 0.26
CA ALA A 58 3.79 13.95 -0.35
C ALA A 58 3.75 13.52 -1.83
N LYS A 59 4.81 13.81 -2.59
CA LYS A 59 4.91 13.42 -4.00
C LYS A 59 4.99 11.92 -4.20
N ALA A 60 5.74 11.21 -3.35
CA ALA A 60 5.84 9.76 -3.37
C ALA A 60 4.46 9.13 -3.11
N THR A 61 3.74 9.63 -2.11
CA THR A 61 2.36 9.19 -1.79
C THR A 61 1.41 9.40 -2.97
N GLU A 62 1.39 10.61 -3.56
CA GLU A 62 0.56 10.93 -4.74
C GLU A 62 0.87 10.00 -5.92
N THR A 63 2.17 9.78 -6.19
CA THR A 63 2.64 8.92 -7.27
C THR A 63 2.20 7.48 -7.06
N LEU A 64 2.31 6.97 -5.83
CA LEU A 64 1.91 5.61 -5.46
C LEU A 64 0.41 5.38 -5.68
N TYR A 65 -0.44 6.30 -5.22
CA TYR A 65 -1.88 6.21 -5.47
C TYR A 65 -2.22 6.28 -6.96
N SER A 66 -1.58 7.19 -7.70
CA SER A 66 -1.80 7.33 -9.15
C SER A 66 -1.50 6.02 -9.89
N LEU A 67 -0.41 5.34 -9.54
CA LEU A 67 -0.06 4.02 -10.08
C LEU A 67 -1.08 2.95 -9.68
N CYS A 68 -1.50 2.92 -8.42
CA CYS A 68 -2.46 1.93 -7.92
C CYS A 68 -3.84 2.05 -8.59
N TYR A 69 -4.35 3.27 -8.75
CA TYR A 69 -5.60 3.50 -9.47
C TYR A 69 -5.50 3.13 -10.95
N THR A 70 -4.39 3.48 -11.59
CA THR A 70 -4.11 3.09 -12.99
C THR A 70 -4.14 1.57 -13.13
N LEU A 71 -3.42 0.84 -12.28
CA LEU A 71 -3.39 -0.62 -12.26
C LEU A 71 -4.78 -1.21 -12.01
N LYS A 72 -5.53 -0.72 -11.02
CA LYS A 72 -6.91 -1.15 -10.75
C LYS A 72 -7.79 -1.03 -11.99
N PHE A 73 -7.76 0.12 -12.68
CA PHE A 73 -8.59 0.31 -13.88
C PHE A 73 -8.13 -0.53 -15.07
N MET A 74 -6.83 -0.77 -15.21
CA MET A 74 -6.31 -1.69 -16.22
C MET A 74 -6.79 -3.12 -15.96
N LEU A 75 -6.70 -3.61 -14.72
CA LEU A 75 -7.16 -4.94 -14.32
C LEU A 75 -8.67 -5.12 -14.55
N LYS A 76 -9.46 -4.09 -14.24
CA LYS A 76 -10.91 -4.09 -14.44
C LYS A 76 -11.32 -4.15 -15.92
N LYS A 77 -10.50 -3.58 -16.81
CA LYS A 77 -10.77 -3.50 -18.26
C LYS A 77 -10.24 -4.69 -19.08
N ARG A 78 -9.59 -5.67 -18.46
CA ARG A 78 -9.11 -6.87 -19.16
C ARG A 78 -10.28 -7.62 -19.81
N GLU A 79 -10.08 -8.13 -21.01
CA GLU A 79 -11.09 -8.93 -21.72
C GLU A 79 -11.31 -10.31 -21.07
N LYS A 80 -10.24 -10.89 -20.52
CA LYS A 80 -10.24 -12.16 -19.80
C LYS A 80 -9.76 -11.94 -18.37
N ASN A 81 -10.40 -12.61 -17.41
CA ASN A 81 -10.07 -12.52 -15.99
C ASN A 81 -10.06 -11.06 -15.49
N ALA A 82 -11.08 -10.28 -15.85
CA ALA A 82 -11.28 -8.93 -15.33
C ALA A 82 -11.42 -8.98 -13.81
N ILE A 83 -10.64 -8.16 -13.10
CA ILE A 83 -10.66 -8.07 -11.64
C ILE A 83 -10.94 -6.63 -11.24
N ASP A 84 -11.90 -6.44 -10.32
CA ASP A 84 -12.11 -5.18 -9.63
C ASP A 84 -11.83 -5.37 -8.12
N TYR A 85 -11.21 -4.39 -7.47
CA TYR A 85 -10.89 -4.43 -6.05
C TYR A 85 -10.72 -3.01 -5.51
N PRO A 86 -11.10 -2.68 -4.27
CA PRO A 86 -10.81 -1.37 -3.71
C PRO A 86 -9.30 -1.16 -3.59
N VAL A 87 -8.81 0.06 -3.81
CA VAL A 87 -7.43 0.42 -3.47
C VAL A 87 -7.26 0.21 -1.96
N MET A 88 -6.24 -0.54 -1.57
CA MET A 88 -5.99 -0.93 -0.18
C MET A 88 -5.43 0.23 0.63
N ALA A 89 -5.31 0.05 1.94
CA ALA A 89 -4.75 1.08 2.82
C ALA A 89 -3.30 1.39 2.42
N LEU A 90 -2.89 2.66 2.56
CA LEU A 90 -1.49 3.02 2.52
C LEU A 90 -0.79 2.44 3.75
N GLU A 91 0.27 1.69 3.50
CA GLU A 91 1.14 1.11 4.50
C GLU A 91 2.54 1.71 4.33
N GLY A 92 3.34 1.72 5.40
CA GLY A 92 4.68 2.28 5.37
C GLY A 92 5.63 1.49 6.26
N LEU A 93 6.77 1.10 5.70
CA LEU A 93 7.94 0.63 6.45
C LEU A 93 8.82 1.84 6.75
N TRP A 94 9.41 1.88 7.94
CA TRP A 94 10.17 3.04 8.42
C TRP A 94 11.42 2.58 9.15
N TRP A 95 12.56 3.20 8.84
CA TRP A 95 13.84 2.88 9.46
C TRP A 95 14.80 4.07 9.43
N VAL A 96 15.97 3.89 10.04
CA VAL A 96 17.12 4.79 10.00
C VAL A 96 18.33 3.99 9.52
N GLU A 97 19.24 4.60 8.77
CA GLU A 97 20.44 3.92 8.26
C GLU A 97 21.65 4.01 9.20
N ASP A 98 21.71 5.06 10.02
CA ASP A 98 22.82 5.33 10.95
C ASP A 98 22.69 4.62 12.30
N GLY A 99 21.61 3.88 12.51
CA GLY A 99 21.27 3.20 13.77
C GLY A 99 20.76 4.14 14.87
N PHE A 100 20.66 5.45 14.63
CA PHE A 100 20.17 6.41 15.60
C PHE A 100 18.67 6.67 15.41
N PHE A 101 17.85 5.98 16.21
CA PHE A 101 16.39 6.17 16.22
C PHE A 101 15.93 7.01 17.42
N ASP A 102 15.40 8.21 17.14
CA ASP A 102 14.62 9.01 18.08
C ASP A 102 13.36 9.50 17.37
N ILE A 103 12.19 9.26 17.96
CA ILE A 103 10.89 9.67 17.42
C ILE A 103 10.78 11.20 17.19
N LYS A 104 11.61 12.00 17.88
CA LYS A 104 11.65 13.46 17.76
C LYS A 104 12.52 13.94 16.60
N VAL A 105 13.47 13.13 16.13
CA VAL A 105 14.27 13.41 14.94
C VAL A 105 13.52 12.83 13.75
N LYS A 106 13.00 13.70 12.90
CA LYS A 106 12.02 13.32 11.86
C LYS A 106 12.62 13.28 10.46
N ASP A 107 13.83 13.81 10.32
CA ASP A 107 14.51 14.09 9.06
C ASP A 107 15.68 13.15 8.77
N ASN A 108 15.83 12.09 9.56
CA ASN A 108 16.74 10.96 9.31
C ASN A 108 16.00 9.66 8.98
N TRP A 109 14.68 9.72 8.75
CA TRP A 109 13.87 8.54 8.47
C TRP A 109 13.86 8.19 6.99
N PHE A 110 14.05 6.91 6.72
CA PHE A 110 13.84 6.28 5.43
C PHE A 110 12.53 5.52 5.45
N TYR A 111 11.92 5.37 4.28
CA TYR A 111 10.65 4.70 4.15
C TYR A 111 10.50 3.92 2.86
N THR A 112 9.64 2.91 2.93
CA THR A 112 8.99 2.28 1.78
C THR A 112 7.49 2.47 1.97
N LEU A 113 6.86 3.27 1.12
CA LEU A 113 5.41 3.36 1.06
C LEU A 113 4.88 2.25 0.15
N MET A 114 3.82 1.58 0.58
CA MET A 114 3.29 0.42 -0.11
C MET A 114 1.78 0.34 -0.06
N ILE A 115 1.18 -0.11 -1.17
CA ILE A 115 -0.25 -0.40 -1.27
C ILE A 115 -0.40 -1.81 -1.84
N MET A 116 -1.15 -2.65 -1.12
CA MET A 116 -1.41 -4.03 -1.56
C MET A 116 -2.20 -4.04 -2.87
N LYS A 117 -1.78 -4.90 -3.79
CA LYS A 117 -2.52 -5.29 -4.98
C LYS A 117 -2.93 -6.77 -4.90
N PRO A 118 -3.98 -7.20 -5.61
CA PRO A 118 -4.25 -8.62 -5.79
C PRO A 118 -3.11 -9.29 -6.58
N GLU A 119 -3.05 -10.63 -6.51
CA GLU A 119 -2.13 -11.44 -7.32
C GLU A 119 -2.33 -11.22 -8.82
#